data_AF-A0A1M7YKA9-F1
#
_entry.id   AF-A0A1M7YKA9-F1
#
_cell.length_a   1.000
_cell.length_b   1.000
_cell.length_c   1.000
_cell.angle_alpha   90.00
_cell.angle_beta   90.00
_cell.angle_gamma   90.00
#
_symmetry.space_group_name_H-M   'P 1'
#
loop_
_entity.id
_entity.type
_entity.pdbx_description
1 polymer ?
#
loop_
_entity_poly.entity_id
_entity_poly.type
_entity_poly.pdbx_seq_one_letter_code
_entity_poly.pdbx_strand_id
1 'polypeptide(L)'
;MPKPLPNVTYDIQSVLDSALNVSLITVTTQGLITGFSRGSERMLGYSAGEIIGEKTPLEFHDYDEVKKRGNELEELLGYPVDGFQVFVAEVDMTLPPKTSPLQS
;
A
#
# COMPACT_ATOMS: atom_id res chain seq x y z
N MET A 1 -14.24 -28.75 29.25
CA MET A 1 -13.33 -27.71 28.74
C MET A 1 -13.78 -27.34 27.34
N PRO A 2 -14.16 -26.09 27.04
CA PRO A 2 -14.46 -25.69 25.67
C PRO A 2 -13.15 -25.60 24.88
N LYS A 3 -13.10 -26.22 23.69
CA LYS A 3 -12.00 -26.04 22.74
C LYS A 3 -12.05 -24.59 22.21
N PRO A 4 -10.93 -23.87 22.10
CA PRO A 4 -10.92 -22.57 21.45
C PRO A 4 -11.33 -22.75 19.99
N LEU A 5 -12.28 -21.93 19.53
CA LEU A 5 -12.70 -21.88 18.13
C LEU A 5 -11.49 -21.49 17.27
N PRO A 6 -11.27 -22.12 16.10
CA PRO A 6 -10.19 -21.72 15.21
C PRO A 6 -10.43 -20.27 14.80
N ASN A 7 -9.41 -19.46 15.00
CA ASN A 7 -9.42 -18.04 14.72
C ASN A 7 -9.47 -17.89 13.17
N VAL A 8 -10.63 -17.53 12.63
CA VAL A 8 -10.94 -17.49 11.18
C VAL A 8 -10.04 -16.52 10.39
N THR A 9 -9.22 -15.73 11.07
CA THR A 9 -8.30 -14.77 10.46
C THR A 9 -7.14 -15.43 9.69
N TYR A 10 -6.76 -16.67 10.01
CA TYR A 10 -5.61 -17.33 9.38
C TYR A 10 -5.86 -17.81 7.95
N ASP A 11 -7.12 -18.06 7.56
CA ASP A 11 -7.42 -18.69 6.27
C ASP A 11 -7.42 -17.71 5.09
N ILE A 12 -7.76 -16.44 5.31
CA ILE A 12 -7.89 -15.45 4.22
C ILE A 12 -6.53 -15.13 3.61
N GLN A 13 -5.52 -14.89 4.47
CA GLN A 13 -4.15 -14.63 4.02
C GLN A 13 -3.57 -15.84 3.30
N SER A 14 -3.76 -17.05 3.84
CA SER A 14 -3.24 -18.27 3.19
C SER A 14 -3.91 -18.53 1.83
N VAL A 15 -5.20 -18.24 1.68
CA VAL A 15 -5.92 -18.37 0.40
C VAL A 15 -5.42 -17.33 -0.60
N LEU A 16 -5.25 -16.07 -0.18
CA LEU A 16 -4.75 -15.00 -1.05
C LEU A 16 -3.27 -15.20 -1.43
N ASP A 17 -2.43 -15.65 -0.51
CA ASP A 17 -1.01 -15.95 -0.77
C ASP A 17 -0.82 -17.13 -1.72
N SER A 18 -1.81 -18.04 -1.80
CA SER A 18 -1.82 -19.14 -2.76
C SER A 18 -2.26 -18.71 -4.17
N ALA A 19 -2.91 -17.54 -4.31
CA ALA A 19 -3.39 -17.03 -5.58
C ALA A 19 -2.25 -16.37 -6.38
N LEU A 20 -1.59 -17.13 -7.25
CA LEU A 20 -0.49 -16.66 -8.11
C LEU A 20 -0.88 -15.62 -9.18
N ASN A 21 -2.16 -15.27 -9.28
CA ASN A 21 -2.69 -14.34 -10.27
C ASN A 21 -3.06 -12.97 -9.68
N VAL A 22 -2.79 -12.76 -8.38
CA VAL A 22 -3.04 -11.49 -7.68
C VAL A 22 -1.79 -11.11 -6.90
N SER A 23 -1.36 -9.86 -7.05
CA SER A 23 -0.31 -9.26 -6.23
C SER A 23 -0.94 -8.69 -4.96
N LEU A 24 -0.41 -9.07 -3.80
CA LEU A 24 -0.80 -8.54 -2.49
C LEU A 24 0.47 -8.14 -1.73
N ILE A 25 0.53 -6.86 -1.38
CA ILE A 25 1.65 -6.25 -0.67
C ILE A 25 1.07 -5.55 0.56
N THR A 26 1.64 -5.82 1.73
CA THR A 26 1.31 -5.10 2.97
C THR A 26 2.47 -4.19 3.37
N VAL A 27 2.16 -3.05 3.97
CA VAL A 27 3.15 -2.05 4.36
C VAL A 27 2.87 -1.47 5.74
N THR A 28 3.89 -0.91 6.39
CA THR A 28 3.73 -0.05 7.56
C THR A 28 3.11 1.30 7.18
N THR A 29 2.74 2.11 8.17
CA THR A 29 2.24 3.47 7.93
C THR A 29 3.29 4.40 7.29
N GLN A 30 4.56 4.03 7.37
CA GLN A 30 5.68 4.71 6.73
C GLN A 30 6.03 4.14 5.35
N GLY A 31 5.28 3.15 4.86
CA GLY A 31 5.47 2.57 3.53
C GLY A 31 6.49 1.44 3.44
N LEU A 32 7.03 0.96 4.56
CA LEU A 32 7.96 -0.18 4.56
C LEU A 32 7.22 -1.48 4.32
N ILE A 33 7.67 -2.31 3.37
CA ILE A 33 6.98 -3.55 3.03
C ILE A 33 7.12 -4.58 4.17
N THR A 34 5.99 -5.13 4.62
CA THR A 34 5.90 -6.13 5.69
C THR A 34 5.41 -7.49 5.22
N GLY A 35 4.83 -7.55 4.02
CA GLY A 35 4.29 -8.77 3.43
C GLY A 35 4.28 -8.67 1.92
N PHE A 36 4.57 -9.79 1.27
CA PHE A 36 4.74 -9.87 -0.17
C PHE A 36 4.31 -11.27 -0.64
N SER A 37 3.12 -11.35 -1.25
CA SER A 37 2.55 -12.64 -1.64
C SER A 37 3.31 -13.30 -2.81
N ARG A 38 3.12 -14.60 -3.02
CA ARG A 38 3.71 -15.33 -4.15
C ARG A 38 3.31 -14.77 -5.51
N GLY A 39 2.10 -14.22 -5.63
CA GLY A 39 1.68 -13.52 -6.84
C GLY A 39 2.49 -12.25 -7.08
N SER A 40 2.79 -11.49 -6.03
CA SER A 40 3.67 -10.31 -6.09
C SER A 40 5.08 -10.68 -6.51
N GLU A 41 5.63 -11.76 -5.94
CA GLU A 41 6.96 -12.27 -6.32
C GLU A 41 7.04 -12.61 -7.81
N ARG A 42 6.01 -13.32 -8.30
CA ARG A 42 5.93 -13.70 -9.72
C ARG A 42 5.76 -12.51 -10.66
N MET A 43 4.95 -11.53 -10.28
CA MET A 43 4.61 -10.40 -11.15
C MET A 43 5.71 -9.34 -11.17
N LEU A 44 6.37 -9.10 -10.04
CA LEU A 44 7.37 -8.05 -9.89
C LEU A 44 8.81 -8.57 -9.98
N GLY A 45 9.02 -9.88 -9.88
CA GLY A 45 10.34 -10.52 -10.08
C GLY A 45 11.27 -10.48 -8.87
N TYR A 46 10.77 -10.03 -7.72
CA TYR A 46 11.50 -10.02 -6.45
C TYR A 46 11.07 -11.19 -5.57
N SER A 47 11.94 -11.71 -4.73
CA SER A 47 11.53 -12.57 -3.63
C SER A 47 11.12 -11.75 -2.40
N ALA A 48 10.28 -12.33 -1.56
CA ALA A 48 9.88 -11.74 -0.29
C ALA A 48 11.10 -11.40 0.60
N GLY A 49 12.15 -12.22 0.56
CA GLY A 49 13.37 -12.01 1.34
C GLY A 49 14.23 -10.82 0.87
N GLU A 50 14.06 -10.34 -0.35
CA GLU A 50 14.79 -9.19 -0.91
C GLU A 50 14.09 -7.85 -0.63
N ILE A 51 12.78 -7.89 -0.39
CA ILE A 51 11.92 -6.70 -0.34
C ILE A 51 11.40 -6.41 1.07
N ILE A 52 10.97 -7.44 1.81
CA ILE A 52 10.33 -7.26 3.11
C ILE A 52 11.32 -6.66 4.10
N GLY A 53 10.92 -5.56 4.75
CA GLY A 53 11.73 -4.84 5.74
C GLY A 53 12.81 -3.93 5.15
N GLU A 54 13.02 -3.97 3.84
CA GLU A 54 14.12 -3.26 3.17
C GLU A 54 13.61 -2.18 2.20
N LYS A 55 12.45 -2.42 1.57
CA LYS A 55 11.96 -1.60 0.45
C LYS A 55 10.56 -1.06 0.67
N THR A 56 10.20 -0.09 -0.17
CA THR A 56 8.86 0.50 -0.24
C THR A 56 8.25 0.23 -1.61
N PRO A 57 6.91 0.32 -1.79
CA PRO A 57 6.28 0.14 -3.10
C PRO A 57 6.78 1.10 -4.18
N LEU A 58 7.42 2.21 -3.82
CA LEU A 58 8.03 3.14 -4.77
C LEU A 58 9.07 2.48 -5.67
N GLU A 59 9.71 1.38 -5.23
CA GLU A 59 10.71 0.64 -6.01
C GLU A 59 10.13 0.10 -7.34
N PHE A 60 8.82 -0.09 -7.42
CA PHE A 60 8.16 -0.69 -8.58
C PHE A 60 7.43 0.32 -9.48
N HIS A 61 7.44 1.61 -9.11
CA HIS A 61 6.68 2.65 -9.80
C HIS A 61 7.62 3.59 -10.56
N ASP A 62 7.12 4.14 -11.67
CA ASP A 62 7.83 5.18 -12.40
C ASP A 62 7.92 6.46 -11.55
N TYR A 63 9.12 7.01 -11.43
CA TYR A 63 9.37 8.16 -10.59
C TYR A 63 8.66 9.42 -11.08
N ASP A 64 8.63 9.65 -12.40
CA ASP A 64 8.01 10.84 -12.97
C ASP A 64 6.48 10.78 -12.86
N GLU A 65 5.89 9.58 -13.00
CA GLU A 65 4.46 9.36 -12.74
C GLU A 65 4.11 9.67 -11.27
N VAL A 66 4.87 9.11 -10.32
CA VAL A 66 4.64 9.35 -8.89
C VAL A 66 4.78 10.84 -8.55
N LYS A 67 5.82 11.49 -9.08
CA LYS A 67 6.05 12.92 -8.85
C LYS A 67 4.92 13.78 -9.44
N LYS A 68 4.46 13.45 -10.65
CA LYS A 68 3.34 14.15 -11.27
C LYS A 68 2.08 14.02 -10.41
N ARG A 69 1.78 12.80 -9.92
CA ARG A 69 0.63 12.56 -9.04
C ARG A 69 0.75 13.31 -7.72
N GLY A 70 1.96 13.38 -7.15
CA GLY A 70 2.24 14.17 -5.94
C GLY A 70 1.88 15.64 -6.12
N ASN A 71 2.27 16.27 -7.23
CA ASN A 71 1.92 17.66 -7.53
C ASN A 71 0.39 17.88 -7.64
N GLU A 72 -0.32 16.96 -8.31
CA GLU A 72 -1.79 17.01 -8.42
C GLU A 72 -2.47 16.92 -7.05
N LEU A 73 -1.94 16.06 -6.17
CA LEU A 73 -2.45 15.90 -4.81
C LEU A 73 -2.13 17.10 -3.92
N GLU A 74 -0.95 17.71 -4.07
CA GLU A 74 -0.58 18.92 -3.36
C GLU A 74 -1.50 20.09 -3.73
N GLU A 75 -1.82 20.26 -5.02
CA GLU A 75 -2.79 21.26 -5.46
C GLU A 75 -4.19 21.01 -4.89
N LEU A 76 -4.60 19.74 -4.81
CA LEU A 76 -5.91 19.35 -4.29
C LEU A 76 -6.04 19.49 -2.77
N LEU A 77 -4.98 19.17 -2.02
CA LEU A 77 -5.03 19.01 -0.57
C LEU A 77 -4.39 20.19 0.19
N GLY A 78 -3.63 21.04 -0.50
CA GLY A 78 -3.04 22.26 0.06
C GLY A 78 -1.81 22.04 0.94
N TYR A 79 -1.16 20.88 0.84
CA TYR A 79 0.11 20.58 1.50
C TYR A 79 0.98 19.68 0.62
N PRO A 80 2.32 19.68 0.77
CA PRO A 80 3.22 18.89 -0.06
C PRO A 80 2.98 17.39 0.08
N VAL A 81 2.83 16.69 -1.05
CA VAL A 81 2.66 15.23 -1.11
C VAL A 81 3.78 14.61 -1.94
N ASP A 82 4.63 13.81 -1.30
CA ASP A 82 5.75 13.13 -1.95
C ASP A 82 5.88 11.66 -1.56
N GLY A 83 6.75 10.94 -2.29
CA GLY A 83 7.12 9.57 -1.98
C GLY A 83 5.91 8.66 -1.73
N PHE A 84 5.91 7.97 -0.59
CA PHE A 84 4.84 7.00 -0.25
C PHE A 84 3.50 7.68 0.04
N GLN A 85 3.49 8.95 0.45
CA GLN A 85 2.24 9.68 0.75
C GLN A 85 1.34 9.78 -0.48
N VAL A 86 1.92 9.78 -1.68
CA VAL A 86 1.20 9.77 -2.96
C VAL A 86 0.15 8.64 -3.02
N PHE A 87 0.40 7.50 -2.37
CA PHE A 87 -0.51 6.35 -2.38
C PHE A 87 -1.60 6.40 -1.31
N VAL A 88 -1.45 7.23 -0.27
CA VAL A 88 -2.30 7.19 0.93
C VAL A 88 -2.96 8.52 1.28
N ALA A 89 -2.51 9.64 0.70
CA ALA A 89 -2.91 11.00 1.07
C ALA A 89 -4.44 11.26 1.00
N GLU A 90 -5.18 10.55 0.16
CA GLU A 90 -6.63 10.73 0.07
C GLU A 90 -7.43 9.93 1.11
N VAL A 91 -6.81 8.93 1.73
CA VAL A 91 -7.47 7.94 2.61
C VAL A 91 -6.99 8.06 4.05
N ASP A 92 -5.85 8.71 4.27
CA ASP A 92 -5.32 8.95 5.60
C ASP A 92 -6.21 9.96 6.35
N MET A 93 -7.03 9.41 7.26
CA MET A 93 -7.98 10.13 8.09
C MET A 93 -7.34 11.05 9.14
N THR A 94 -6.01 11.04 9.26
CA THR A 94 -5.28 12.02 10.09
C THR A 94 -5.03 13.33 9.35
N LEU A 95 -5.31 13.36 8.04
CA LEU A 95 -5.16 14.53 7.20
C LEU A 95 -6.43 15.40 7.24
N PRO A 96 -6.30 16.73 7.06
CA PRO A 96 -7.44 17.63 7.06
C PRO A 96 -8.46 17.21 5.97
N PRO A 97 -9.77 17.27 6.27
CA PRO A 97 -10.80 16.87 5.32
C PRO A 97 -10.72 17.71 4.05
N LYS A 98 -10.95 17.07 2.90
CA LYS A 98 -10.98 17.69 1.57
C LYS A 98 -11.76 19.01 1.61
N THR A 99 -11.09 20.15 1.48
CA THR A 99 -11.77 21.42 1.18
C THR A 99 -12.11 21.40 -0.30
N SER A 100 -13.32 20.92 -0.62
CA SER A 100 -13.85 20.96 -1.98
C SER A 100 -13.98 22.42 -2.45
N PRO A 101 -13.39 22.83 -3.59
CA PRO A 101 -13.58 24.18 -4.14
C PRO A 101 -14.95 24.41 -4.78
N LEU A 102 -15.85 23.42 -4.81
CA LEU A 102 -17.18 23.56 -5.41
C LEU A 102 -18.29 23.51 -4.36
N GLN A 103 -18.40 24.58 -3.58
CA GLN A 103 -19.67 25.09 -3.05
C GLN A 103 -19.62 26.62 -3.01
N SER A 104 -19.85 27.24 -4.17
CA SER A 104 -20.21 28.66 -4.30
C SER A 104 -21.15 28.83 -5.48
#